data_AF-A0A2G9XM71-F1
#
_entry.id   AF-A0A2G9XM71-F1
#
_cell.length_a   1.000
_cell.length_b   1.000
_cell.length_c   1.000
_cell.angle_alpha   90.00
_cell.angle_beta   90.00
_cell.angle_gamma   90.00
#
_symmetry.space_group_name_H-M   'P 1'
#
loop_
_entity.id
_entity.type
_entity.pdbx_description
1 polymer ?
#
loop_
_entity_poly.entity_id
_entity_poly.type
_entity_poly.pdbx_seq_one_letter_code
_entity_poly.pdbx_strand_id
1 'polypeptide(L)'
;MALILGIIITGDIMRFVTHFDLAQSREYFVALFTFKSVAVPGDPAFLLHFFLGQLLIIYIPFGKFLHIPGTFYSKSIIYQE
;
A
#
# COMPACT_ATOMS: atom_id res chain seq x y z
N MET A 1 -12.49 5.60 -0.18
CA MET A 1 -12.91 4.71 -1.29
C MET A 1 -12.18 5.02 -2.58
N ALA A 2 -12.17 6.26 -3.08
CA ALA A 2 -11.47 6.64 -4.31
C ALA A 2 -9.99 6.18 -4.37
N LEU A 3 -9.23 6.33 -3.29
CA LEU A 3 -7.83 5.87 -3.21
C LEU A 3 -7.68 4.36 -3.46
N ILE A 4 -8.55 3.55 -2.85
CA ILE A 4 -8.49 2.08 -2.98
C ILE A 4 -8.79 1.68 -4.43
N LEU A 5 -9.82 2.29 -5.04
CA LEU A 5 -10.16 2.04 -6.44
C LEU A 5 -9.00 2.41 -7.38
N GLY A 6 -8.34 3.56 -7.15
CA GLY A 6 -7.17 3.96 -7.92
C GLY A 6 -6.01 2.97 -7.81
N ILE A 7 -5.76 2.43 -6.61
CA ILE A 7 -4.71 1.42 -6.38
C ILE A 7 -5.03 0.12 -7.12
N ILE A 8 -6.28 -0.34 -7.07
CA ILE A 8 -6.72 -1.55 -7.79
C ILE A 8 -6.52 -1.37 -9.29
N ILE A 9 -7.04 -0.28 -9.87
CA ILE A 9 -6.96 -0.02 -11.31
C ILE A 9 -5.50 0.08 -11.77
N THR A 10 -4.67 0.82 -11.04
CA THR A 10 -3.24 0.96 -11.39
C THR A 10 -2.47 -0.35 -11.24
N GLY A 11 -2.81 -1.17 -10.24
CA GLY A 11 -2.24 -2.50 -10.07
C GLY A 11 -2.62 -3.46 -11.21
N ASP A 12 -3.87 -3.41 -11.66
CA ASP A 12 -4.33 -4.20 -12.81
C ASP A 12 -3.66 -3.76 -14.11
N ILE A 13 -3.45 -2.45 -14.31
CA ILE A 13 -2.67 -1.92 -15.44
C ILE A 13 -1.25 -2.49 -15.41
N MET A 14 -0.59 -2.47 -14.25
CA MET A 14 0.75 -3.04 -14.11
C MET A 14 0.77 -4.53 -14.45
N ARG A 15 -0.25 -5.27 -14.01
CA ARG A 15 -0.32 -6.73 -14.16
C ARG A 15 -0.66 -7.18 -15.58
N PHE A 16 -1.54 -6.46 -16.28
CA PHE A 16 -2.13 -6.93 -17.53
C PHE A 16 -1.76 -6.11 -18.76
N VAL A 17 -1.30 -4.87 -18.60
CA VAL A 17 -1.06 -3.95 -19.72
C VAL A 17 0.43 -3.66 -19.91
N THR A 18 1.16 -3.42 -18.81
CA THR A 18 2.58 -3.03 -18.88
C THR A 18 3.52 -4.22 -18.70
N HIS A 19 4.69 -4.16 -19.33
CA HIS A 19 5.80 -5.08 -19.06
C HIS A 19 6.78 -4.43 -18.08
N PHE A 20 6.33 -4.17 -16.85
CA PHE A 20 7.19 -3.57 -15.83
C PHE A 20 8.21 -4.61 -15.30
N ASP A 21 9.39 -4.15 -14.91
CA ASP A 21 10.44 -5.03 -14.38
C ASP A 21 10.17 -5.43 -12.93
N LEU A 22 9.74 -6.69 -12.75
CA LEU A 22 9.46 -7.25 -11.44
C LEU A 22 10.73 -7.47 -10.60
N ALA A 23 11.86 -7.77 -11.24
CA ALA A 23 13.13 -8.01 -10.54
C ALA A 23 13.66 -6.70 -9.96
N GLN A 24 13.69 -5.63 -10.75
CA GLN A 24 14.09 -4.29 -10.30
C GLN A 24 13.15 -3.78 -9.20
N SER A 25 11.84 -3.96 -9.38
CA SER A 25 10.84 -3.54 -8.37
C SER A 25 11.04 -4.27 -7.04
N ARG A 26 11.32 -5.59 -7.08
CA ARG A 26 11.61 -6.38 -5.88
C ARG A 26 12.88 -5.91 -5.18
N GLU A 27 13.95 -5.66 -5.93
CA GLU A 27 15.21 -5.15 -5.38
C GLU A 27 15.00 -3.80 -4.69
N TYR A 28 14.23 -2.89 -5.31
CA TYR A 28 13.90 -1.60 -4.75
C TYR A 28 13.18 -1.72 -3.39
N PHE A 29 12.18 -2.61 -3.26
CA PHE A 29 11.51 -2.83 -1.97
C PHE A 29 12.44 -3.42 -0.91
N VAL A 30 13.33 -4.37 -1.27
CA VAL A 30 14.34 -4.91 -0.34
C VAL A 30 15.32 -3.81 0.10
N ALA A 31 15.76 -2.96 -0.82
CA ALA A 31 16.62 -1.83 -0.53
C ALA A 31 15.95 -0.84 0.44
N LEU A 32 14.64 -0.60 0.26
CA LEU A 32 13.85 0.26 1.15
C LEU A 32 13.81 -0.27 2.59
N PHE A 33 13.60 -1.59 2.79
CA PHE A 33 13.63 -2.21 4.13
C PHE A 33 15.02 -2.30 4.75
N THR A 34 16.06 -2.39 3.91
CA THR A 34 17.46 -2.47 4.37
C THR A 34 18.14 -1.09 4.45
N PHE A 35 17.39 -0.01 4.23
CA PHE A 35 17.89 1.37 4.18
C PHE A 35 19.08 1.55 3.24
N LYS A 36 19.08 0.83 2.12
CA LYS A 36 20.07 0.96 1.03
C LYS A 36 19.52 1.80 -0.09
N SER A 37 20.40 2.52 -0.78
CA SER A 37 20.04 3.27 -1.99
C SER A 37 20.16 2.36 -3.21
N VAL A 38 19.06 2.18 -3.93
CA VAL A 38 18.96 1.49 -5.22
C VAL A 38 18.15 2.38 -6.17
N ALA A 39 18.42 2.27 -7.47
CA ALA A 39 17.68 3.00 -8.49
C ALA A 39 16.17 2.70 -8.40
N VAL A 40 15.35 3.75 -8.40
CA VAL A 40 13.90 3.60 -8.44
C VAL A 40 13.50 3.04 -9.81
N PRO A 41 12.59 2.07 -9.88
CA PRO A 41 12.03 1.63 -11.16
C PRO A 41 11.43 2.79 -11.94
N GLY A 42 11.87 2.99 -13.18
CA GLY A 42 11.46 4.12 -14.02
C GLY A 42 10.11 3.95 -14.72
N ASP A 43 9.39 2.85 -14.45
CA ASP A 43 8.10 2.57 -15.06
C ASP A 43 7.01 3.53 -14.54
N PRO A 44 6.32 4.30 -15.41
CA PRO A 44 5.32 5.27 -14.98
C PRO A 44 4.13 4.66 -14.22
N ALA A 45 3.71 3.45 -14.59
CA ALA A 45 2.59 2.77 -13.93
C ALA A 45 3.01 2.30 -12.52
N PHE A 46 4.24 1.79 -12.37
CA PHE A 46 4.83 1.50 -11.06
C PHE A 46 4.89 2.75 -10.18
N LEU A 47 5.41 3.86 -10.69
CA LEU A 47 5.55 5.10 -9.92
C LEU A 47 4.19 5.63 -9.44
N LEU A 48 3.17 5.60 -10.33
CA LEU A 48 1.82 6.01 -9.97
C LEU A 48 1.20 5.08 -8.92
N HIS A 49 1.30 3.76 -9.10
CA HIS A 49 0.77 2.79 -8.15
C HIS A 49 1.47 2.91 -6.78
N PHE A 50 2.79 3.00 -6.78
CA PHE A 50 3.61 3.18 -5.57
C PHE A 50 3.21 4.46 -4.83
N PHE A 51 3.05 5.58 -5.54
CA PHE A 51 2.60 6.85 -4.95
C PHE A 51 1.22 6.74 -4.30
N LEU A 52 0.25 6.13 -4.98
CA LEU A 52 -1.09 5.91 -4.41
C LEU A 52 -1.04 5.01 -3.16
N GLY A 53 -0.17 3.99 -3.16
CA GLY A 53 0.09 3.15 -2.00
C GLY A 53 0.65 3.93 -0.81
N GLN A 54 1.63 4.81 -1.03
CA GLN A 54 2.16 5.68 0.03
C GLN A 54 1.08 6.62 0.58
N LEU A 55 0.27 7.21 -0.28
CA LEU A 55 -0.87 8.03 0.15
C LEU A 55 -1.86 7.23 1.00
N LEU A 56 -2.12 5.98 0.66
CA LEU A 56 -2.98 5.10 1.47
C LEU A 56 -2.36 4.85 2.85
N ILE A 57 -1.07 4.51 2.93
CA ILE A 57 -0.37 4.29 4.22
C ILE A 57 -0.44 5.55 5.10
N ILE A 58 -0.22 6.72 4.52
CA ILE A 58 -0.32 8.01 5.23
C ILE A 58 -1.75 8.31 5.67
N TYR A 59 -2.75 7.91 4.88
CA TYR A 59 -4.16 8.17 5.17
C TYR A 59 -4.77 7.17 6.18
N ILE A 60 -4.28 5.94 6.23
CA ILE A 60 -4.74 4.88 7.16
C ILE A 60 -4.89 5.37 8.61
N PRO A 61 -3.91 6.09 9.23
CA PRO A 61 -4.04 6.51 10.62
C PRO A 61 -5.19 7.48 10.90
N PHE A 62 -5.66 8.21 9.88
CA PHE A 62 -6.76 9.17 9.98
C PHE A 62 -8.10 8.58 9.55
N GLY A 63 -8.11 7.35 9.03
CA GLY A 63 -9.28 6.71 8.46
C GLY A 63 -10.08 5.87 9.45
N LYS A 64 -11.33 5.55 9.08
CA LYS A 64 -12.20 4.57 9.79
C LYS A 64 -11.57 3.17 9.93
N PHE A 65 -10.50 2.87 9.20
CA PHE A 65 -9.76 1.61 9.31
C PHE A 65 -9.06 1.45 10.66
N LEU A 66 -8.62 2.54 11.28
CA LEU A 66 -8.02 2.51 12.61
C LEU A 66 -9.07 2.43 13.74
N HIS A 67 -10.35 2.66 13.42
CA HIS A 67 -11.45 2.52 14.36
C HIS A 67 -11.80 1.05 14.67
N ILE A 68 -11.44 0.12 13.76
CA ILE A 68 -11.78 -1.30 13.84
C ILE A 68 -10.99 -2.03 14.95
N PRO A 69 -9.65 -1.89 15.06
CA PRO A 69 -8.90 -2.43 16.20
C PRO A 69 -9.46 -1.96 17.55
N GLY A 70 -9.76 -0.66 17.69
CA GLY A 70 -10.33 -0.09 18.92
C GLY A 70 -11.69 -0.68 19.30
N THR A 71 -12.55 -0.99 18.33
CA THR A 71 -13.83 -1.67 18.59
C THR A 71 -13.69 -3.16 18.90
N PHE A 72 -12.66 -3.85 18.41
CA PHE A 72 -12.39 -5.24 18.75
C PHE A 72 -11.91 -5.42 20.19
N TYR A 73 -11.10 -4.49 20.72
CA TYR A 73 -10.68 -4.52 22.13
C TYR A 73 -11.79 -4.13 23.12
N SER A 74 -12.78 -3.32 22.71
CA SER A 74 -13.85 -2.86 23.59
C SER A 74 -14.93 -3.92 23.90
N LYS A 75 -15.22 -4.83 22.96
CA LYS A 75 -16.32 -5.80 23.15
C LYS A 75 -15.95 -7.03 23.98
N SER A 76 -14.68 -7.33 24.21
CA SER A 76 -14.28 -8.43 25.10
C SER A 76 -14.31 -8.07 26.59
N ILE A 77 -14.37 -6.78 26.94
CA ILE A 77 -14.37 -6.33 28.34
C ILE A 77 -15.79 -6.08 28.88
N ILE A 78 -16.77 -5.78 28.00
CA ILE A 78 -18.10 -5.33 28.45
C ILE A 78 -19.13 -6.48 28.59
N TYR A 79 -18.86 -7.68 28.05
CA TYR A 79 -19.76 -8.84 28.20
C TYR A 79 -19.31 -9.83 29.29
N GLN A 80 -18.50 -9.38 30.25
CA GLN A 80 -18.03 -10.22 31.36
C GLN A 80 -18.72 -9.91 32.70
N GLU A 81 -19.92 -9.32 32.67
CA GLU A 81 -20.82 -9.16 33.82
C GLU A 81 -22.25 -9.61 33.46
#